data_AF-A0A158KED2-F1
#
_entry.id   AF-A0A158KED2-F1
#
_cell.length_a   1.000
_cell.length_b   1.000
_cell.length_c   1.000
_cell.angle_alpha   90.00
_cell.angle_beta   90.00
_cell.angle_gamma   90.00
#
_symmetry.space_group_name_H-M   'P 1'
#
loop_
_entity.id
_entity.type
_entity.pdbx_description
1 polymer ?
#
loop_
_entity_poly.entity_id
_entity_poly.type
_entity_poly.pdbx_seq_one_letter_code
_entity_poly.pdbx_strand_id
1 'polypeptide(L)'
;MRSALTASCCAVPYDKLAEIDQGAVIEHKRLGHALQVAKALQAQRENRRTSGSPSRTNDGVAVRKPKPWPRTKNPRAFTWADLDQAIVQVAAIEDAFNT
;
A
#
# COMPACT_ATOMS: atom_id res chain seq x y z
N MET A 1 -35.84 -24.10 -22.60
CA MET A 1 -34.71 -24.76 -21.91
C MET A 1 -33.40 -24.35 -22.55
N ARG A 2 -32.75 -23.27 -22.09
CA ARG A 2 -31.30 -23.03 -22.28
C ARG A 2 -30.80 -22.22 -21.08
N SER A 3 -30.20 -22.94 -20.14
CA SER A 3 -29.62 -22.41 -18.91
C SER A 3 -28.35 -21.65 -19.25
N ALA A 4 -28.33 -20.33 -19.02
CA ALA A 4 -27.11 -19.53 -19.09
C ALA A 4 -26.39 -19.68 -17.75
N LEU A 5 -25.41 -20.60 -17.70
CA LEU A 5 -24.45 -20.67 -16.60
C LEU A 5 -23.57 -19.42 -16.66
N THR A 6 -23.91 -18.42 -15.87
CA THR A 6 -22.99 -17.34 -15.50
C THR A 6 -21.93 -17.96 -14.59
N ALA A 7 -20.84 -18.44 -15.18
CA ALA A 7 -19.62 -18.71 -14.44
C ALA A 7 -19.09 -17.34 -13.96
N SER A 8 -19.57 -16.91 -12.80
CA SER A 8 -18.87 -15.93 -11.98
C SER A 8 -17.55 -16.58 -11.62
N CYS A 9 -16.54 -16.41 -12.47
CA CYS A 9 -15.17 -16.66 -12.11
C CYS A 9 -14.95 -15.93 -10.79
N CYS A 10 -14.85 -16.66 -9.68
CA CYS A 10 -14.44 -16.14 -8.39
C CYS A 10 -12.97 -15.73 -8.48
N ALA A 11 -12.66 -14.78 -9.36
CA ALA A 11 -11.42 -14.06 -9.37
C ALA A 11 -11.57 -13.02 -8.28
N VAL A 12 -11.02 -13.32 -7.10
CA VAL A 12 -10.77 -12.29 -6.10
C VAL A 12 -10.02 -11.18 -6.82
N PRO A 13 -10.56 -9.94 -6.88
CA PRO A 13 -9.85 -8.86 -7.53
C PRO A 13 -8.51 -8.73 -6.83
N TYR A 14 -7.42 -8.91 -7.58
CA TYR A 14 -6.08 -8.85 -7.02
C TYR A 14 -5.85 -7.45 -6.44
N ASP A 15 -5.91 -7.34 -5.12
CA ASP A 15 -5.74 -6.06 -4.46
C ASP A 15 -4.25 -5.73 -4.45
N LYS A 16 -3.87 -4.72 -5.23
CA LYS A 16 -2.48 -4.26 -5.35
C LYS A 16 -1.99 -3.52 -4.09
N LEU A 17 -2.85 -3.41 -3.08
CA LEU A 17 -2.64 -2.71 -1.82
C LEU A 17 -2.99 -3.65 -0.64
N ALA A 18 -2.28 -4.78 -0.53
CA ALA A 18 -2.43 -5.65 0.64
C ALA A 18 -1.99 -4.90 1.91
N GLU A 19 -2.93 -4.68 2.83
CA GLU A 19 -2.68 -4.13 4.16
C GLU A 19 -1.96 -5.17 5.01
N ILE A 20 -0.94 -4.74 5.77
CA ILE A 20 -0.26 -5.64 6.72
C ILE A 20 -1.14 -5.80 7.95
N ASP A 21 -1.61 -7.02 8.18
CA ASP A 21 -2.36 -7.38 9.38
C ASP A 21 -1.46 -7.24 10.63
N GLN A 22 -1.97 -6.56 11.64
CA GLN A 22 -1.31 -6.42 12.94
C GLN A 22 -1.13 -7.77 13.63
N GLY A 23 -2.01 -8.75 13.38
CA GLY A 23 -1.85 -10.12 13.87
C GLY A 23 -0.56 -10.78 13.36
N ALA A 24 -0.25 -10.63 12.07
CA ALA A 24 0.96 -11.19 11.48
C ALA A 24 2.26 -10.62 12.07
N VAL A 25 2.25 -9.35 12.52
CA VAL A 25 3.41 -8.72 13.18
C VAL A 25 3.74 -9.42 14.51
N ILE A 26 2.71 -9.80 15.28
CA ILE A 26 2.85 -10.36 16.63
C ILE A 26 3.20 -11.86 16.56
N GLU A 27 2.58 -12.60 15.64
CA GLU A 27 2.79 -14.04 15.48
C GLU A 27 4.20 -14.39 14.95
N HIS A 28 4.81 -13.51 14.14
CA HIS A 28 6.10 -13.78 13.52
C HIS A 28 7.29 -13.23 14.32
N LYS A 29 7.73 -13.98 15.34
CA LYS A 29 8.85 -13.60 16.22
C LYS A 29 10.15 -13.18 15.52
N ARG A 30 10.48 -13.75 14.36
CA ARG A 30 11.72 -13.42 13.61
C ARG A 30 11.55 -12.26 12.62
N LEU A 31 10.33 -12.01 12.16
CA LEU A 31 10.02 -11.01 11.14
C LEU A 31 9.22 -9.83 11.70
N GLY A 32 8.88 -9.84 12.99
CA GLY A 32 8.05 -8.83 13.64
C GLY A 32 8.59 -7.42 13.42
N HIS A 33 9.89 -7.22 13.67
CA HIS A 33 10.55 -5.92 13.45
C HIS A 33 10.46 -5.45 11.98
N ALA A 34 10.76 -6.34 11.03
CA ALA A 34 10.66 -6.03 9.60
C ALA A 34 9.21 -5.70 9.17
N LEU A 35 8.22 -6.40 9.74
CA LEU A 35 6.80 -6.13 9.47
C LEU A 35 6.34 -4.81 10.11
N GLN A 36 6.87 -4.42 11.26
CA GLN A 36 6.62 -3.11 11.87
C GLN A 36 7.16 -1.97 10.99
N VAL A 37 8.40 -2.11 10.48
CA VAL A 37 8.99 -1.15 9.53
C VAL A 37 8.14 -1.07 8.27
N ALA A 38 7.72 -2.22 7.73
CA ALA A 38 6.85 -2.24 6.55
C ALA A 38 5.50 -1.54 6.81
N LYS A 39 4.90 -1.70 8.00
CA LYS A 39 3.67 -1.00 8.40
C LYS A 39 3.87 0.52 8.52
N ALA A 40 4.99 0.96 9.09
CA ALA A 40 5.33 2.39 9.18
C ALA A 40 5.49 3.04 7.79
N LEU A 41 6.02 2.29 6.81
CA LEU A 41 6.12 2.73 5.42
C LEU A 41 4.78 2.70 4.69
N GLN A 42 3.92 1.72 4.97
CA GLN A 42 2.56 1.67 4.41
C GLN A 42 1.73 2.91 4.82
N ALA A 43 1.87 3.38 6.06
CA ALA A 43 1.17 4.59 6.53
C ALA A 43 1.57 5.89 5.80
N GLN A 44 2.78 5.93 5.24
CA GLN A 44 3.29 7.07 4.46
C GLN A 44 2.89 7.01 2.98
N ARG A 45 2.35 5.87 2.53
CA ARG A 45 2.04 5.60 1.13
C ARG A 45 0.66 6.12 0.72
N GLU A 46 0.55 6.58 -0.52
CA GLU A 46 -0.72 7.00 -1.10
C GLU A 46 -1.55 5.77 -1.51
N ASN A 47 -2.67 5.55 -0.82
CA ASN A 47 -3.58 4.43 -1.04
C ASN A 47 -4.76 4.76 -1.96
N ARG A 48 -4.76 5.95 -2.60
CA ARG A 48 -5.84 6.32 -3.52
C ARG A 48 -5.75 5.44 -4.76
N ARG A 49 -6.77 4.61 -4.98
CA ARG A 49 -6.93 3.91 -6.26
C ARG A 49 -7.04 4.96 -7.35
N THR A 50 -6.16 4.91 -8.34
CA THR A 50 -6.27 5.78 -9.52
C THR A 50 -7.50 5.35 -10.30
N SER A 51 -8.68 5.84 -9.91
CA SER A 51 -9.93 5.67 -10.65
C SER A 51 -9.91 6.62 -11.85
N GLY A 52 -8.92 6.45 -12.71
CA GLY A 52 -8.90 7.10 -14.01
C GLY A 52 -9.66 6.22 -14.97
N SER A 53 -10.98 6.41 -15.09
CA SER A 53 -11.69 5.96 -16.27
C SER A 53 -10.92 6.51 -17.49
N PRO A 54 -10.56 5.67 -18.49
CA PRO A 54 -9.79 6.12 -19.63
C PRO A 54 -10.72 6.87 -20.59
N SER A 55 -11.32 7.97 -20.16
CA SER A 55 -12.31 8.70 -20.97
C SER A 55 -11.66 9.72 -21.91
N ARG A 56 -10.41 10.12 -21.66
CA ARG A 56 -9.79 11.28 -22.33
C ARG A 56 -8.83 10.94 -23.47
N THR A 57 -8.50 9.66 -23.68
CA THR A 57 -7.62 9.24 -24.80
C THR A 57 -8.28 9.47 -26.16
N ASN A 58 -9.61 9.45 -26.22
CA ASN A 58 -10.36 9.73 -27.45
C ASN A 58 -10.46 11.24 -27.77
N ASP A 59 -10.16 12.11 -26.81
CA ASP A 59 -10.29 13.58 -26.95
C ASP A 59 -8.95 14.26 -27.34
N GLY A 60 -7.87 13.51 -27.52
CA GLY A 60 -6.55 14.07 -27.84
C GLY A 60 -5.91 14.93 -26.73
N VAL A 61 -6.50 14.95 -25.53
CA VAL A 61 -6.01 15.75 -24.40
C VAL A 61 -5.06 14.91 -23.53
N ALA A 62 -3.93 15.50 -23.14
CA ALA A 62 -2.94 14.86 -22.28
C ALA A 62 -3.56 14.37 -20.95
N VAL A 63 -3.11 13.20 -20.50
CA VAL A 63 -3.52 12.59 -19.23
C VAL A 63 -3.15 13.52 -18.07
N ARG A 64 -4.14 13.87 -17.23
CA ARG A 64 -3.87 14.61 -15.98
C ARG A 64 -3.00 13.73 -15.07
N LYS A 65 -1.78 14.20 -14.78
CA LYS A 65 -0.91 13.55 -13.79
C LYS A 65 -1.57 13.72 -12.41
N PRO A 66 -1.87 12.64 -11.68
CA PRO A 66 -2.38 12.77 -10.31
C PRO A 66 -1.30 13.45 -9.46
N LYS A 67 -1.65 14.57 -8.83
CA LYS A 67 -0.79 15.22 -7.85
C LYS A 67 -0.88 14.44 -6.54
N PRO A 68 0.26 14.08 -5.91
CA PRO A 68 0.26 13.42 -4.60
C PRO A 68 -0.42 14.31 -3.55
N TRP A 69 -1.09 13.68 -2.59
CA TRP A 69 -1.66 14.40 -1.45
C TRP A 69 -0.54 14.98 -0.55
N PRO A 70 -0.80 16.09 0.17
CA PRO A 70 0.18 16.63 1.10
C PRO A 70 0.48 15.57 2.17
N ARG A 71 1.77 15.37 2.50
CA ARG A 71 2.28 14.38 3.49
C ARG A 71 2.32 12.93 3.01
N THR A 72 1.86 12.60 1.81
CA THR A 72 1.79 11.21 1.34
C THR A 72 2.65 11.00 0.09
N LYS A 73 3.43 9.90 0.07
CA LYS A 73 4.36 9.58 -1.02
C LYS A 73 3.77 8.57 -2.00
N ASN A 74 4.12 8.73 -3.27
CA ASN A 74 3.83 7.73 -4.29
C ASN A 74 4.70 6.48 -4.02
N PRO A 75 4.16 5.25 -4.12
CA PRO A 75 4.95 4.02 -3.99
C PRO A 75 6.27 3.99 -4.77
N ARG A 76 6.34 4.61 -5.94
CA ARG A 76 7.56 4.64 -6.76
C ARG A 76 8.56 5.74 -6.36
N ALA A 77 8.19 6.62 -5.43
CA ALA A 77 8.99 7.75 -4.98
C ALA A 77 9.69 7.52 -3.62
N PHE A 78 9.55 6.32 -3.03
CA PHE A 78 10.27 5.98 -1.81
C PHE A 78 11.77 5.88 -2.07
N THR A 79 12.55 6.50 -1.19
CA THR A 79 14.01 6.51 -1.24
C THR A 79 14.60 5.73 -0.07
N TRP A 80 15.87 5.31 -0.15
CA TRP A 80 16.59 4.65 0.96
C TRP A 80 16.52 5.44 2.28
N ALA A 81 16.61 6.77 2.22
CA ALA A 81 16.46 7.62 3.40
C ALA A 81 15.11 7.44 4.12
N ASP A 82 14.03 7.14 3.38
CA ASP A 82 12.72 6.89 3.99
C ASP A 82 12.68 5.56 4.74
N LEU A 83 13.45 4.57 4.26
CA LEU A 83 13.62 3.28 4.94
C LEU A 83 14.42 3.46 6.23
N ASP A 84 15.54 4.18 6.17
CA ASP A 84 16.39 4.44 7.34
C ASP A 84 15.60 5.18 8.43
N GLN A 85 14.83 6.20 8.05
CA GLN A 85 13.96 6.92 8.98
C GLN A 85 12.87 6.03 9.58
N ALA A 86 12.32 5.08 8.82
CA ALA A 86 11.33 4.14 9.35
C ALA A 86 11.95 3.15 10.33
N ILE A 87 13.18 2.67 10.09
CA ILE A 87 13.90 1.78 11.00
C ILE A 87 14.20 2.49 12.32
N VAL A 88 14.70 3.73 12.28
CA VAL A 88 14.97 4.52 13.49
C VAL A 88 13.69 4.77 14.30
N GLN A 89 12.57 5.07 13.63
CA GLN A 89 11.29 5.26 14.31
C GLN A 89 10.83 3.98 15.03
N VAL A 90 10.96 2.81 14.38
CA VAL A 90 10.56 1.54 14.99
C VAL A 90 11.46 1.20 16.18
N ALA A 91 12.78 1.35 16.05
CA ALA A 91 13.71 1.13 17.15
C ALA A 91 13.40 2.04 18.36
N ALA A 92 13.12 3.33 18.12
CA ALA A 92 12.75 4.26 19.19
C ALA A 92 11.44 3.88 19.91
N ILE A 93 10.47 3.29 19.18
CA ILE A 93 9.22 2.79 19.78
C ILE A 93 9.50 1.57 20.66
N GLU A 94 10.38 0.66 20.22
CA GLU A 94 10.79 -0.51 20.99
C GLU A 94 11.53 -0.10 22.27
N ASP A 95 12.44 0.86 22.18
CA ASP A 95 13.18 1.40 23.35
C ASP A 95 12.25 2.04 24.37
N ALA A 96 11.25 2.80 23.89
CA ALA A 96 10.25 3.44 24.74
C ALA A 96 9.30 2.44 25.41
N PHE A 97 9.14 1.23 24.85
CA PHE A 97 8.30 0.18 25.45
C PHE A 97 9.04 -0.65 26.51
N ASN A 98 10.37 -0.68 26.46
CA ASN A 98 11.21 -1.49 27.34
C ASN A 98 11.80 -0.73 28.55
N THR A 99 11.38 0.52 28.74
CA THR A 99 11.74 1.38 29.89
C THR A 99 10.55 1.50 30.83
#